data_AF-A0A935Z523-F1
#
_entry.id   AF-A0A935Z523-F1
#
_cell.length_a   1.000
_cell.length_b   1.000
_cell.length_c   1.000
_cell.angle_alpha   90.00
_cell.angle_beta   90.00
_cell.angle_gamma   90.00
#
_symmetry.space_group_name_H-M   'P 1'
#
loop_
_entity.id
_entity.type
_entity.pdbx_description
1 polymer ?
#
loop_
_entity_poly.entity_id
_entity_poly.type
_entity_poly.pdbx_seq_one_letter_code
_entity_poly.pdbx_strand_id
1 'polypeptide(L)'
;MTSLLLLVTMLKLLPSRGEADVKDRLALAEAIHAATADADEQSLLVAVALRESSFQTGARGDLREGKATSFCAFQLHLPGGAKTREGWTGEEVAADVTKCTTAALRKLRESQRICGALPREERLAVYAAGRCDSEAGKRLSRDRVGLSKHVRAIALRAKESEAPKVALESR
;
A
#
# COMPACT_ATOMS: atom_id res chain seq x y z
N MET A 1 -10.50 -8.13 -3.67
CA MET A 1 -9.55 -9.19 -4.07
C MET A 1 -9.27 -10.04 -2.84
N THR A 2 -9.06 -11.35 -3.02
CA THR A 2 -8.60 -12.22 -1.92
C THR A 2 -7.14 -11.93 -1.61
N SER A 3 -6.66 -12.32 -0.42
CA SER A 3 -5.24 -12.20 -0.05
C SER A 3 -4.33 -12.94 -1.03
N LEU A 4 -4.72 -14.13 -1.50
CA LEU A 4 -3.97 -14.88 -2.50
C LEU A 4 -3.83 -14.10 -3.82
N LEU A 5 -4.93 -13.51 -4.31
CA LEU A 5 -4.89 -12.71 -5.54
C LEU A 5 -4.01 -11.46 -5.38
N LEU A 6 -4.01 -10.85 -4.19
CA LEU A 6 -3.10 -9.74 -3.86
C LEU A 6 -1.64 -10.19 -3.90
N LEU A 7 -1.30 -11.33 -3.28
CA LEU A 7 0.05 -11.88 -3.32
C LEU A 7 0.51 -12.14 -4.76
N VAL A 8 -0.29 -12.83 -5.57
CA VAL A 8 0.02 -13.09 -6.99
C VAL A 8 0.23 -11.77 -7.74
N THR A 9 -0.59 -10.76 -7.46
CA THR A 9 -0.44 -9.42 -8.07
C THR A 9 0.87 -8.77 -7.66
N MET A 10 1.25 -8.81 -6.38
CA MET A 10 2.54 -8.29 -5.89
C MET A 10 3.73 -8.99 -6.55
N LEU A 11 3.66 -10.31 -6.75
CA LEU A 11 4.72 -11.09 -7.40
C LEU A 11 4.85 -10.78 -8.90
N LYS A 12 3.73 -10.44 -9.58
CA LYS A 12 3.75 -9.97 -10.97
C LYS A 12 4.31 -8.55 -11.12
N LEU A 13 4.18 -7.71 -10.09
CA LEU A 13 4.68 -6.33 -10.10
C LEU A 13 6.18 -6.25 -9.83
N LEU A 14 6.69 -7.09 -8.94
CA LEU A 14 8.09 -7.11 -8.54
C LEU A 14 8.49 -8.56 -8.22
N PRO A 15 9.55 -9.12 -8.84
CA PRO A 15 10.03 -10.45 -8.47
C PRO A 15 10.35 -10.55 -6.97
N SER A 16 10.15 -11.74 -6.38
CA SER A 16 10.51 -11.97 -4.99
C SER A 16 12.01 -12.07 -4.79
N ARG A 17 12.51 -11.63 -3.63
CA ARG A 17 13.93 -11.75 -3.23
C ARG A 17 14.26 -13.07 -2.53
N GLY A 18 13.31 -14.01 -2.49
CA GLY A 18 13.43 -15.30 -1.82
C GLY A 18 12.20 -15.62 -0.97
N GLU A 19 12.23 -16.76 -0.27
CA GLU A 19 11.10 -17.27 0.50
C GLU A 19 10.62 -16.31 1.59
N ALA A 20 11.55 -15.67 2.31
CA ALA A 20 11.22 -14.70 3.36
C ALA A 20 10.41 -13.50 2.82
N ASP A 21 10.78 -12.98 1.64
CA ASP A 21 10.06 -11.88 0.99
C ASP A 21 8.67 -12.31 0.51
N VAL A 22 8.48 -13.57 0.10
CA VAL A 22 7.15 -14.10 -0.22
C VAL A 22 6.27 -14.17 1.04
N LYS A 23 6.83 -14.61 2.18
CA LYS A 23 6.11 -14.64 3.47
C LYS A 23 5.69 -13.25 3.92
N ASP A 24 6.59 -12.27 3.83
CA ASP A 24 6.29 -10.87 4.17
C ASP A 24 5.17 -10.30 3.29
N ARG A 25 5.22 -10.56 1.98
CA ARG A 25 4.19 -10.13 1.03
C ARG A 25 2.85 -10.82 1.26
N LEU A 26 2.85 -12.09 1.68
CA LEU A 26 1.62 -12.79 2.05
C LEU A 26 0.99 -12.13 3.29
N ALA A 27 1.78 -11.89 4.34
CA ALA A 27 1.30 -11.21 5.54
C ALA A 27 0.77 -9.80 5.23
N LEU A 28 1.45 -9.06 4.34
CA LEU A 28 0.98 -7.76 3.86
C LEU A 28 -0.32 -7.88 3.06
N ALA A 29 -0.45 -8.87 2.18
CA ALA A 29 -1.64 -9.12 1.39
C ALA A 29 -2.86 -9.47 2.28
N GLU A 30 -2.65 -10.27 3.32
CA GLU A 30 -3.67 -10.60 4.31
C GLU A 30 -4.11 -9.37 5.10
N ALA A 31 -3.16 -8.56 5.58
CA ALA A 31 -3.45 -7.33 6.30
C ALA A 31 -4.21 -6.31 5.42
N ILE A 32 -3.80 -6.15 4.16
CA ILE A 32 -4.50 -5.30 3.18
C ILE A 32 -5.92 -5.82 2.94
N HIS A 33 -6.07 -7.13 2.72
CA HIS A 33 -7.39 -7.73 2.51
C HIS A 33 -8.33 -7.49 3.70
N ALA A 34 -7.84 -7.69 4.93
CA ALA A 34 -8.62 -7.55 6.15
C ALA A 34 -8.99 -6.09 6.48
N ALA A 35 -8.12 -5.12 6.16
CA ALA A 35 -8.32 -3.72 6.55
C ALA A 35 -9.23 -2.92 5.61
N THR A 36 -9.36 -3.36 4.35
CA THR A 36 -9.97 -2.57 3.26
C THR A 36 -11.40 -2.98 2.99
N ALA A 37 -12.21 -2.03 2.52
CA ALA A 37 -13.60 -2.29 2.16
C ALA A 37 -13.75 -2.87 0.76
N ASP A 38 -12.88 -2.48 -0.17
CA ASP A 38 -13.02 -2.81 -1.58
C ASP A 38 -11.67 -2.99 -2.30
N ALA A 39 -11.77 -3.40 -3.57
CA ALA A 39 -10.60 -3.66 -4.40
C ALA A 39 -9.87 -2.37 -4.85
N ASP A 40 -10.49 -1.19 -4.82
CA ASP A 40 -9.81 0.07 -5.16
C ASP A 40 -8.84 0.45 -4.03
N GLU A 41 -9.28 0.36 -2.77
CA GLU A 41 -8.42 0.59 -1.59
C GLU A 41 -7.27 -0.42 -1.53
N GLN A 42 -7.56 -1.69 -1.82
CA GLN A 42 -6.54 -2.73 -1.89
C GLN A 42 -5.49 -2.43 -2.95
N SER A 43 -5.92 -2.09 -4.17
CA SER A 43 -4.99 -1.74 -5.25
C SER A 43 -4.19 -0.49 -4.92
N LEU A 44 -4.78 0.48 -4.22
CA LEU A 44 -4.07 1.67 -3.80
C LEU A 44 -3.00 1.35 -2.74
N LEU A 45 -3.32 0.55 -1.72
CA LEU A 45 -2.33 0.14 -0.71
C LEU A 45 -1.19 -0.67 -1.33
N VAL A 46 -1.48 -1.59 -2.25
CA VAL A 46 -0.42 -2.32 -2.98
C VAL A 46 0.49 -1.34 -3.75
N ALA A 47 -0.10 -0.37 -4.45
CA ALA A 47 0.68 0.64 -5.19
C ALA A 47 1.56 1.50 -4.26
N VAL A 48 1.02 1.91 -3.12
CA VAL A 48 1.77 2.67 -2.10
C VAL A 48 2.90 1.80 -1.55
N ALA A 49 2.63 0.58 -1.08
CA ALA A 49 3.65 -0.30 -0.51
C ALA A 49 4.78 -0.63 -1.50
N LEU A 50 4.47 -0.76 -2.79
CA LEU A 50 5.48 -0.94 -3.83
C LEU A 50 6.41 0.27 -3.92
N ARG A 51 5.85 1.49 -3.94
CA ARG A 51 6.62 2.74 -4.06
C ARG A 51 7.40 3.09 -2.80
N GLU A 52 6.82 2.85 -1.63
CA GLU A 52 7.39 3.26 -0.35
C GLU A 52 8.49 2.32 0.13
N SER A 53 8.35 1.00 -0.07
CA SER A 53 9.32 0.05 0.48
C SER A 53 9.59 -1.18 -0.36
N SER A 54 9.02 -1.26 -1.58
CA SER A 54 9.04 -2.50 -2.35
C SER A 54 8.53 -3.70 -1.53
N PHE A 55 7.39 -3.50 -0.86
CA PHE A 55 6.67 -4.45 -0.01
C PHE A 55 7.36 -4.90 1.29
N GLN A 56 8.48 -4.28 1.68
CA GLN A 56 9.16 -4.60 2.93
C GLN A 56 8.33 -4.12 4.14
N THR A 57 7.78 -5.05 4.91
CA THR A 57 6.88 -4.80 6.05
C THR A 57 7.57 -4.10 7.22
N GLY A 58 8.84 -4.43 7.48
CA GLY A 58 9.67 -3.85 8.54
C GLY A 58 10.60 -2.71 8.11
N ALA A 59 10.32 -2.08 6.95
CA ALA A 59 11.18 -1.02 6.42
C ALA A 59 11.34 0.17 7.38
N ARG A 60 12.56 0.71 7.45
CA ARG A 60 12.90 1.93 8.18
C ARG A 60 13.57 2.89 7.21
N GLY A 61 12.97 4.05 7.03
CA GLY A 61 13.46 5.12 6.16
C GLY A 61 13.59 6.43 6.91
N ASP A 62 14.13 7.42 6.19
CA ASP A 62 14.41 8.78 6.66
C ASP A 62 15.16 8.84 8.00
N LEU A 63 16.45 9.18 7.96
CA LEU A 63 17.24 9.31 9.16
C LEU A 63 17.31 10.76 9.63
N ARG A 64 16.97 10.99 10.90
CA ARG A 64 17.24 12.24 11.62
C ARG A 64 18.07 11.92 12.84
N GLU A 65 19.26 12.50 12.93
CA GLU A 65 20.20 12.27 14.04
C GLU A 65 20.48 10.75 14.24
N GLY A 66 20.60 10.01 13.13
CA GLY A 66 20.84 8.56 13.13
C GLY A 66 19.64 7.69 13.48
N LYS A 67 18.44 8.28 13.70
CA LYS A 67 17.21 7.55 14.04
C LYS A 67 16.23 7.59 12.89
N ALA A 68 15.57 6.46 12.62
CA ALA A 68 14.51 6.37 11.63
C ALA A 68 13.31 7.25 12.00
N THR A 69 12.70 7.86 11.00
CA THR A 69 11.49 8.69 11.17
C THR A 69 10.34 8.22 10.29
N SER A 70 10.57 7.30 9.36
CA SER A 70 9.54 6.70 8.50
C SER A 70 9.57 5.19 8.62
N PHE A 71 8.40 4.57 8.80
CA PHE A 71 8.31 3.18 9.25
C PHE A 71 7.36 2.33 8.40
N CYS A 72 7.67 1.04 8.37
CA CYS A 72 6.91 -0.04 7.77
C CYS A 72 6.70 0.06 6.25
N ALA A 73 5.91 -0.85 5.68
CA ALA A 73 5.68 -0.95 4.23
C ALA A 73 5.14 0.31 3.57
N PHE A 74 4.51 1.19 4.36
CA PHE A 74 3.89 2.42 3.85
C PHE A 74 4.69 3.68 4.22
N GLN A 75 5.88 3.55 4.82
CA GLN A 75 6.73 4.68 5.23
C GLN A 75 5.98 5.75 6.03
N LEU A 76 5.30 5.32 7.10
CA LEU A 76 4.57 6.22 7.98
C LEU A 76 5.53 7.16 8.70
N HIS A 77 5.46 8.45 8.36
CA HIS A 77 6.30 9.48 8.96
C HIS A 77 5.86 9.79 10.41
N LEU A 78 6.73 9.46 11.37
CA LEU A 78 6.55 9.55 12.81
C LEU A 78 7.84 10.11 13.48
N PRO A 79 8.20 11.38 13.22
CA PRO A 79 9.43 11.97 13.73
C PRO A 79 9.36 12.23 15.25
N GLY A 80 10.50 12.20 15.92
CA GLY A 80 10.61 12.65 17.32
C GLY A 80 9.77 11.86 18.33
N GLY A 81 9.49 10.58 18.05
CA GLY A 81 8.65 9.74 18.90
C GLY A 81 7.15 10.01 18.74
N ALA A 82 6.74 10.72 17.69
CA ALA A 82 5.33 10.85 17.33
C ALA A 82 4.68 9.47 17.19
N LYS A 83 3.40 9.40 17.56
CA LYS A 83 2.61 8.18 17.49
C LYS A 83 1.55 8.29 16.40
N THR A 84 1.09 7.14 15.92
CA THR A 84 -0.12 7.09 15.11
C THR A 84 -1.33 7.55 15.94
N ARG A 85 -2.47 7.80 15.29
CA ARG A 85 -3.72 8.16 15.99
C ARG A 85 -4.20 7.04 16.91
N GLU A 86 -3.85 5.81 16.58
CA GLU A 86 -4.10 4.59 17.34
C GLU A 86 -3.18 4.47 18.58
N GLY A 87 -2.20 5.37 18.74
CA GLY A 87 -1.28 5.38 19.88
C GLY A 87 -0.04 4.49 19.70
N TRP A 88 0.23 4.00 18.49
CA TRP A 88 1.39 3.16 18.20
C TRP A 88 2.62 3.98 17.83
N THR A 89 3.77 3.52 18.28
CA THR A 89 5.10 4.03 17.91
C THR A 89 5.53 3.53 16.53
N GLY A 90 6.58 4.15 15.97
CA GLY A 90 7.22 3.70 14.73
C GLY A 90 7.69 2.24 14.79
N GLU A 91 8.29 1.83 15.91
CA GLU A 91 8.75 0.45 16.10
C GLU A 91 7.58 -0.54 16.17
N GLU A 92 6.47 -0.17 16.81
CA GLU A 92 5.28 -1.04 16.86
C GLU A 92 4.64 -1.25 15.49
N VAL A 93 4.58 -0.21 14.65
CA VAL A 93 4.07 -0.39 13.28
C VAL A 93 5.07 -1.08 12.37
N ALA A 94 6.38 -0.98 12.62
CA ALA A 94 7.38 -1.72 11.87
C ALA A 94 7.41 -3.21 12.24
N ALA A 95 7.00 -3.56 13.46
CA ALA A 95 6.96 -4.94 13.95
C ALA A 95 5.63 -5.67 13.64
N ASP A 96 4.55 -4.93 13.33
CA ASP A 96 3.21 -5.49 13.13
C ASP A 96 2.58 -4.95 11.84
N VAL A 97 2.47 -5.82 10.84
CA VAL A 97 1.92 -5.48 9.52
C VAL A 97 0.43 -5.10 9.56
N THR A 98 -0.32 -5.58 10.55
CA THR A 98 -1.72 -5.21 10.75
C THR A 98 -1.81 -3.78 11.27
N LYS A 99 -0.98 -3.42 12.26
CA LYS A 99 -0.88 -2.03 12.74
C LYS A 99 -0.43 -1.08 11.64
N CYS A 100 0.61 -1.46 10.89
CA CYS A 100 1.12 -0.73 9.74
C CYS A 100 0.01 -0.43 8.72
N THR A 101 -0.69 -1.47 8.27
CA THR A 101 -1.76 -1.35 7.26
C THR A 101 -2.92 -0.52 7.76
N THR A 102 -3.36 -0.73 9.01
CA THR A 102 -4.46 0.02 9.63
C THR A 102 -4.15 1.52 9.68
N ALA A 103 -2.97 1.89 10.20
CA ALA A 103 -2.56 3.28 10.32
C ALA A 103 -2.35 3.95 8.93
N ALA A 104 -1.82 3.20 7.96
CA ALA A 104 -1.64 3.67 6.59
C ALA A 104 -2.97 3.94 5.89
N LEU A 105 -3.91 2.99 5.94
CA LEU A 105 -5.24 3.16 5.34
C LEU A 105 -5.97 4.37 5.92
N ARG A 106 -5.91 4.56 7.25
CA ARG A 106 -6.47 5.76 7.88
C ARG A 106 -5.81 7.03 7.36
N LYS A 107 -4.48 7.09 7.27
CA LYS A 107 -3.76 8.27 6.75
C LYS A 107 -4.08 8.55 5.28
N LEU A 108 -4.25 7.52 4.45
CA LEU A 108 -4.68 7.69 3.04
C LEU A 108 -6.09 8.27 2.96
N ARG A 109 -7.05 7.70 3.69
CA ARG A 109 -8.44 8.21 3.76
C ARG A 109 -8.48 9.64 4.29
N GLU A 110 -7.69 9.94 5.30
CA GLU A 110 -7.55 11.28 5.87
C GLU A 110 -6.99 12.27 4.85
N SER A 111 -5.93 11.90 4.11
CA SER A 111 -5.41 12.73 3.03
C SER A 111 -6.47 12.98 1.96
N GLN A 112 -7.20 11.95 1.54
CA GLN A 112 -8.26 12.07 0.55
C GLN A 112 -9.37 13.04 1.00
N ARG A 113 -9.73 13.00 2.28
CA ARG A 113 -10.69 13.90 2.89
C ARG A 113 -10.17 15.34 2.96
N ILE A 114 -8.94 15.55 3.46
CA ILE A 114 -8.33 16.87 3.60
C ILE A 114 -8.17 17.54 2.23
N CYS A 115 -7.70 16.80 1.23
CA CYS A 115 -7.53 17.31 -0.13
C CYS A 115 -8.76 17.06 -1.02
N GLY A 116 -9.97 17.01 -0.46
CA GLY A 116 -11.20 16.70 -1.17
C GLY A 116 -11.54 17.65 -2.34
N ALA A 117 -11.05 18.89 -2.30
CA ALA A 117 -11.22 19.88 -3.36
C ALA A 117 -10.31 19.63 -4.59
N LEU A 118 -9.27 18.80 -4.47
CA LEU A 118 -8.39 18.45 -5.58
C LEU A 118 -9.02 17.37 -6.48
N PRO A 119 -8.54 17.22 -7.73
CA PRO A 119 -8.82 16.04 -8.55
C PRO A 119 -8.51 14.74 -7.78
N ARG A 120 -9.28 13.67 -8.04
CA ARG A 120 -9.18 12.39 -7.30
C ARG A 120 -7.75 11.86 -7.26
N GLU A 121 -7.03 11.98 -8.37
CA GLU A 121 -5.65 11.54 -8.55
C GLU A 121 -4.63 12.30 -7.67
N GLU A 122 -5.01 13.46 -7.13
CA GLU A 122 -4.12 14.34 -6.35
C GLU A 122 -4.40 14.32 -4.86
N ARG A 123 -5.48 13.65 -4.43
CA ARG A 123 -5.93 13.73 -3.03
C ARG A 123 -5.02 13.00 -2.03
N LEU A 124 -3.92 12.37 -2.48
CA LEU A 124 -2.88 11.83 -1.61
C LEU A 124 -1.74 12.83 -1.35
N ALA A 125 -1.88 14.10 -1.76
CA ALA A 125 -0.83 15.11 -1.59
C ALA A 125 -0.40 15.32 -0.13
N VAL A 126 -1.34 15.31 0.83
CA VAL A 126 -1.01 15.41 2.27
C VAL A 126 -0.31 14.17 2.77
N TYR A 127 -0.74 12.98 2.35
CA TYR A 127 -0.03 11.74 2.66
C TYR A 127 1.43 11.81 2.16
N ALA A 128 1.63 12.29 0.94
CA ALA A 128 2.92 12.28 0.26
C ALA A 128 3.89 13.37 0.73
N ALA A 129 3.38 14.56 1.07
CA ALA A 129 4.20 15.76 1.30
C ALA A 129 3.65 16.70 2.40
N GLY A 130 2.64 16.26 3.15
CA GLY A 130 2.09 16.99 4.30
C GLY A 130 1.10 18.13 3.99
N ARG A 131 0.93 18.53 2.73
CA ARG A 131 0.10 19.69 2.34
C ARG A 131 -0.50 19.52 0.94
N CYS A 132 -1.75 19.97 0.76
CA CYS A 132 -2.50 19.76 -0.49
C CYS A 132 -1.98 20.58 -1.67
N ASP A 133 -1.39 21.74 -1.42
CA ASP A 133 -0.86 22.66 -2.43
C ASP A 133 0.55 22.27 -2.91
N SER A 134 1.16 21.22 -2.35
CA SER A 134 2.49 20.75 -2.78
C SER A 134 2.42 20.10 -4.16
N GLU A 135 3.06 20.71 -5.16
CA GLU A 135 3.19 20.14 -6.51
C GLU A 135 3.94 18.80 -6.50
N ALA A 136 4.95 18.66 -5.62
CA ALA A 136 5.61 17.37 -5.42
C ALA A 136 4.64 16.33 -4.85
N GLY A 137 3.82 16.70 -3.86
CA GLY A 137 2.80 15.83 -3.27
C GLY A 137 1.74 15.41 -4.28
N LYS A 138 1.25 16.34 -5.11
CA LYS A 138 0.31 16.07 -6.21
C LYS A 138 0.92 15.13 -7.24
N ARG A 139 2.17 15.35 -7.67
CA ARG A 139 2.88 14.46 -8.60
C ARG A 139 2.97 13.03 -8.06
N LEU A 140 3.39 12.89 -6.80
CA LEU A 140 3.50 11.59 -6.13
C LEU A 140 2.12 10.93 -5.94
N SER A 141 1.07 11.71 -5.68
CA SER A 141 -0.30 11.20 -5.64
C SER A 141 -0.74 10.63 -6.98
N ARG A 142 -0.52 11.38 -8.08
CA ARG A 142 -0.88 10.92 -9.44
C ARG A 142 -0.14 9.63 -9.82
N ASP A 143 1.14 9.51 -9.46
CA ASP A 143 1.92 8.27 -9.67
C ASP A 143 1.30 7.09 -8.91
N ARG A 144 1.05 7.22 -7.60
CA ARG A 144 0.48 6.13 -6.79
C ARG A 144 -0.93 5.74 -7.24
N VAL A 145 -1.77 6.71 -7.58
CA VAL A 145 -3.13 6.44 -8.11
C VAL A 145 -3.05 5.82 -9.50
N GLY A 146 -2.17 6.30 -10.38
CA GLY A 146 -1.94 5.72 -11.70
C GLY A 146 -1.48 4.25 -11.60
N LEU A 147 -0.52 3.99 -10.72
CA LEU A 147 -0.05 2.64 -10.43
C LEU A 147 -1.18 1.77 -9.86
N SER A 148 -2.04 2.28 -8.98
CA SER A 148 -3.18 1.51 -8.45
C SER A 148 -4.13 1.02 -9.55
N LYS A 149 -4.35 1.81 -10.61
CA LYS A 149 -5.14 1.38 -11.78
C LYS A 149 -4.45 0.21 -12.51
N HIS A 150 -3.12 0.25 -12.62
CA HIS A 150 -2.34 -0.84 -13.20
C HIS A 150 -2.37 -2.11 -12.33
N VAL A 151 -2.23 -1.97 -11.00
CA VAL A 151 -2.39 -3.06 -10.03
C VAL A 151 -3.74 -3.75 -10.22
N ARG A 152 -4.82 -2.96 -10.32
CA ARG A 152 -6.17 -3.49 -10.53
C ARG A 152 -6.29 -4.28 -11.83
N ALA A 153 -5.70 -3.78 -12.92
CA ALA A 153 -5.70 -4.47 -14.20
C ALA A 153 -4.96 -5.83 -14.14
N ILE A 154 -3.81 -5.90 -13.45
CA ILE A 154 -3.09 -7.16 -13.24
C ILE A 154 -3.94 -8.16 -12.47
N ALA A 155 -4.59 -7.73 -11.39
CA ALA A 155 -5.41 -8.59 -10.56
C ALA A 155 -6.62 -9.16 -11.32
N LEU A 156 -7.26 -8.36 -12.18
CA LEU A 156 -8.36 -8.82 -13.03
C LEU A 156 -7.89 -9.91 -14.00
N ARG A 157 -6.76 -9.70 -14.68
CA ARG A 157 -6.17 -10.70 -15.60
C ARG A 157 -5.75 -11.98 -14.89
N ALA A 158 -5.22 -11.87 -13.67
CA ALA A 158 -4.84 -13.03 -12.87
C ALA A 158 -6.08 -13.86 -12.47
N LYS A 159 -7.17 -13.19 -12.08
CA LYS A 159 -8.45 -13.85 -11.79
C LYS A 159 -9.03 -14.58 -13.01
N GLU A 160 -8.92 -14.00 -14.20
CA GLU A 160 -9.36 -14.62 -15.46
C GLU A 160 -8.53 -15.86 -15.81
N SER A 161 -7.21 -15.83 -15.58
CA SER A 161 -6.35 -17.00 -15.83
C SER A 161 -6.59 -18.17 -14.86
N GLU A 162 -7.18 -17.90 -13.70
CA GLU A 162 -7.55 -18.92 -12.70
C GLU A 162 -8.99 -19.43 -12.90
N ALA A 163 -9.81 -18.78 -13.73
CA ALA A 163 -11.14 -19.26 -14.03
C ALA A 163 -11.04 -20.58 -14.80
N PRO A 164 -11.77 -21.63 -14.40
CA PRO A 164 -11.77 -22.90 -15.13
C PRO A 164 -12.17 -22.60 -16.58
N LYS A 165 -11.33 -23.00 -17.54
CA LYS A 165 -11.75 -23.07 -18.93
C LYS A 165 -12.93 -24.03 -18.96
N VAL A 166 -14.15 -23.51 -19.07
CA VAL A 166 -15.30 -24.34 -19.42
C VAL A 166 -14.93 -24.93 -20.77
N ALA A 167 -14.54 -26.20 -20.75
CA ALA A 167 -14.36 -26.98 -21.95
C ALA A 167 -15.72 -26.98 -22.64
N LEU A 168 -15.86 -26.18 -23.70
CA LEU A 168 -16.85 -26.46 -24.73
C LEU A 168 -16.40 -27.75 -25.40
N GLU A 169 -16.66 -28.88 -24.75
CA GLU A 169 -16.79 -30.16 -25.43
C GLU A 169 -18.22 -30.26 -25.95
N SER A 170 -18.30 -30.04 -27.26
CA SER A 170 -19.13 -30.76 -28.22
C SER A 170 -20.61 -31.01 -27.90
N ARG A 171 -21.49 -30.34 -28.67
CA ARG A 171 -22.55 -30.99 -29.45
C ARG A 171 -22.64 -30.34 -30.83
#